data_AF-A0A4Y9TAF3-F1
#
_entry.id   AF-A0A4Y9TAF3-F1
#
_cell.length_a   1.000
_cell.length_b   1.000
_cell.length_c   1.000
_cell.angle_alpha   90.00
_cell.angle_beta   90.00
_cell.angle_gamma   90.00
#
_symmetry.space_group_name_H-M   'P 1'
#
loop_
_entity.id
_entity.type
_entity.pdbx_description
1 polymer ?
#
loop_
_entity_poly.entity_id
_entity_poly.type
_entity_poly.pdbx_seq_one_letter_code
_entity_poly.pdbx_strand_id
1 'polypeptide(L)'
;MHSITTALESLMRHLSQEMPAAPGIRIYDIPFPLNDAFDALGWLASQPVWPQFYWQQRNGDEEAAVLGAVAAFSSLESAQQFLRQHDNHPDLRIWGLNAFEPQRGNLLLPRLEWRRCAGVASLRLHLY
;
A
#
# COMPACT_ATOMS: atom_id res chain seq x y z
N MET A 1 -11.98 12.72 9.52
CA MET A 1 -11.57 12.90 8.10
C MET A 1 -10.36 13.82 7.96
N HIS A 2 -9.86 14.42 9.03
CA HIS A 2 -8.72 15.34 8.94
C HIS A 2 -7.38 14.61 8.77
N SER A 3 -7.21 13.43 9.39
CA SER A 3 -5.96 12.65 9.30
C SER A 3 -5.56 12.32 7.86
N ILE A 4 -6.52 11.94 7.01
CA ILE A 4 -6.22 11.58 5.62
C ILE A 4 -5.84 12.81 4.77
N THR A 5 -6.54 13.93 4.93
CA THR A 5 -6.21 15.17 4.21
C THR A 5 -4.80 15.64 4.57
N THR A 6 -4.46 15.67 5.86
CA THR A 6 -3.11 16.05 6.31
C THR A 6 -2.03 15.08 5.79
N ALA A 7 -2.32 13.77 5.77
CA ALA A 7 -1.39 12.78 5.23
C ALA A 7 -1.17 12.97 3.71
N LEU A 8 -2.24 13.24 2.95
CA LEU A 8 -2.18 13.50 1.51
C LEU A 8 -1.43 14.81 1.21
N GLU A 9 -1.67 15.88 1.95
CA GLU A 9 -0.91 17.13 1.81
C GLU A 9 0.58 16.92 2.07
N SER A 10 0.93 16.07 3.05
CA SER A 10 2.32 15.70 3.31
C SER A 10 2.92 14.92 2.14
N LEU A 11 2.19 13.93 1.59
CA LEU A 11 2.64 13.21 0.39
C LEU A 11 2.85 14.14 -0.80
N MET A 12 1.91 15.06 -1.05
CA MET A 12 2.02 16.05 -2.14
C MET A 12 3.27 16.91 -2.01
N ARG A 13 3.63 17.31 -0.78
CA ARG A 13 4.86 18.07 -0.53
C ARG A 13 6.11 17.25 -0.87
N HIS A 14 6.15 15.97 -0.54
CA HIS A 14 7.26 15.09 -0.92
C HIS A 14 7.34 14.92 -2.45
N LEU A 15 6.20 14.77 -3.12
CA LEU A 15 6.13 14.65 -4.58
C LEU A 15 6.52 15.93 -5.33
N SER A 16 6.42 17.09 -4.70
CA SER A 16 6.85 18.37 -5.28
C SER A 16 8.36 18.61 -5.23
N GLN A 17 9.11 17.77 -4.50
CA GLN A 17 10.57 17.86 -4.44
C GLN A 17 11.20 17.30 -5.73
N GLU A 18 12.43 17.72 -6.04
CA GLU A 18 13.14 17.20 -7.19
C GLU A 18 13.30 15.67 -7.10
N MET A 19 12.91 15.00 -8.19
CA MET A 19 13.10 13.57 -8.36
C MET A 19 14.07 13.33 -9.51
N PRO A 20 15.08 12.45 -9.34
CA PRO A 20 15.97 12.13 -10.44
C PRO A 20 15.19 11.38 -11.51
N ALA A 21 15.46 11.73 -12.77
CA ALA A 21 14.95 11.04 -13.95
C ALA A 21 15.73 9.74 -14.20
N ALA A 22 15.73 8.84 -13.21
CA ALA A 22 16.41 7.55 -13.25
C ALA A 22 15.46 6.43 -12.80
N PRO A 23 15.60 5.19 -13.33
CA PRO A 23 14.83 4.04 -12.88
C PRO A 23 15.04 3.74 -11.39
N GLY A 24 13.99 3.26 -10.72
CA GLY A 24 14.09 2.77 -9.34
C GLY A 24 12.76 2.86 -8.59
N ILE A 25 12.74 2.30 -7.39
CA ILE A 25 11.61 2.39 -6.47
C ILE A 25 11.82 3.52 -5.46
N ARG A 26 10.76 4.26 -5.12
CA ARG A 26 10.71 5.19 -3.99
C ARG A 26 9.48 4.91 -3.16
N ILE A 27 9.66 4.97 -1.84
CA ILE A 27 8.61 4.72 -0.86
C ILE A 27 8.54 5.95 0.05
N TYR A 28 7.36 6.54 0.18
CA TYR A 28 7.09 7.60 1.13
C TYR A 28 6.13 7.10 2.20
N ASP A 29 6.57 7.15 3.45
CA ASP A 29 5.76 6.79 4.62
C ASP A 29 5.38 8.03 5.40
N ILE A 30 4.09 8.30 5.48
CA ILE A 30 3.55 9.39 6.29
C ILE A 30 2.86 8.79 7.52
N PRO A 31 3.22 9.20 8.74
CA PRO A 31 2.47 8.83 9.94
C PRO A 31 0.99 9.21 9.80
N PHE A 32 0.11 8.30 10.17
CA PHE A 32 -1.34 8.49 10.07
C PHE A 32 -1.94 8.52 11.49
N PRO A 33 -2.33 9.70 12.02
CA PRO A 33 -2.92 9.80 13.34
C PRO A 33 -4.26 9.05 13.44
N LEU A 34 -4.38 8.14 14.41
CA LEU A 34 -5.59 7.35 14.69
C LEU A 34 -6.57 8.05 15.64
N ASN A 35 -6.39 9.35 15.84
CA ASN A 35 -7.15 10.16 16.80
C ASN A 35 -8.62 10.31 16.36
N ASP A 36 -8.86 10.25 15.05
CA ASP A 36 -10.18 10.11 14.44
C ASP A 36 -10.45 8.61 14.25
N ALA A 37 -11.68 8.15 14.52
CA ALA A 37 -12.13 6.81 14.13
C ALA A 37 -12.13 6.70 12.59
N PHE A 38 -10.97 6.43 12.00
CA PHE A 38 -10.80 6.34 10.56
C PHE A 38 -11.34 5.01 10.05
N ASP A 39 -12.46 5.08 9.31
CA ASP A 39 -13.05 3.95 8.61
C ASP A 39 -12.30 3.70 7.29
N ALA A 40 -11.28 2.84 7.34
CA ALA A 40 -10.45 2.51 6.18
C ALA A 40 -11.22 1.78 5.08
N LEU A 41 -12.19 0.93 5.44
CA LEU A 41 -13.01 0.20 4.48
C LEU A 41 -13.98 1.15 3.76
N GLY A 42 -14.65 2.03 4.51
CA GLY A 42 -15.51 3.07 3.95
C GLY A 42 -14.74 4.05 3.07
N TRP A 43 -13.54 4.46 3.48
CA TRP A 43 -12.64 5.25 2.64
C TRP A 43 -12.27 4.54 1.34
N LEU A 44 -11.89 3.26 1.40
CA LEU A 44 -11.50 2.51 0.22
C LEU A 44 -12.67 2.37 -0.76
N ALA A 45 -13.87 2.05 -0.25
CA ALA A 45 -15.10 1.92 -1.03
C ALA A 45 -15.54 3.24 -1.70
N SER A 46 -15.13 4.40 -1.18
CA SER A 46 -15.43 5.69 -1.80
C SER A 46 -14.51 6.05 -2.97
N GLN A 47 -13.44 5.28 -3.22
CA GLN A 47 -12.47 5.59 -4.27
C GLN A 47 -12.98 5.12 -5.64
N PRO A 48 -12.83 5.94 -6.71
CA PRO A 48 -13.20 5.52 -8.07
C PRO A 48 -12.11 4.68 -8.76
N VAL A 49 -10.96 4.50 -8.12
CA VAL A 49 -9.77 3.87 -8.68
C VAL A 49 -9.73 2.38 -8.33
N TRP A 50 -9.28 1.57 -9.28
CA TRP A 50 -9.08 0.12 -9.13
C TRP A 50 -7.63 -0.25 -9.47
N PRO A 51 -7.14 -1.42 -9.01
CA PRO A 51 -7.77 -2.35 -8.06
C PRO A 51 -7.84 -1.82 -6.62
N GLN A 52 -8.68 -2.46 -5.80
CA GLN A 52 -8.83 -2.19 -4.37
C GLN A 52 -8.66 -3.51 -3.61
N PHE A 53 -7.92 -3.50 -2.50
CA PHE A 53 -7.77 -4.68 -1.65
C PHE A 53 -7.78 -4.27 -0.19
N TYR A 54 -8.67 -4.89 0.59
CA TYR A 54 -8.81 -4.69 2.02
C TYR A 54 -8.47 -5.99 2.74
N TRP A 55 -7.74 -5.89 3.85
CA TRP A 55 -7.39 -7.04 4.67
C TRP A 55 -7.30 -6.64 6.13
N GLN A 56 -7.87 -7.46 7.01
CA GLN A 56 -7.75 -7.31 8.44
C GLN A 56 -7.37 -8.67 9.04
N GLN A 57 -6.34 -8.67 9.88
CA GLN A 57 -5.95 -9.88 10.59
C GLN A 57 -7.05 -10.28 11.57
N ARG A 58 -7.24 -11.59 11.76
CA ARG A 58 -8.30 -12.15 12.61
C ARG A 58 -8.33 -11.65 14.06
N ASN A 59 -7.20 -11.17 14.59
CA ASN A 59 -7.11 -10.62 15.95
C ASN A 59 -7.46 -9.12 16.01
N GLY A 60 -7.63 -8.44 14.87
CA GLY A 60 -7.94 -7.02 14.76
C GLY A 60 -6.73 -6.08 14.95
N ASP A 61 -5.56 -6.62 15.28
CA ASP A 61 -4.36 -5.81 15.55
C ASP A 61 -3.72 -5.28 14.28
N GLU A 62 -3.88 -5.96 13.13
CA GLU A 62 -3.38 -5.49 11.84
C GLU A 62 -4.51 -5.29 10.84
N GLU A 63 -4.47 -4.18 10.12
CA GLU A 63 -5.47 -3.80 9.13
C GLU A 63 -4.81 -3.03 8.00
N ALA A 64 -5.22 -3.28 6.76
CA ALA A 64 -4.70 -2.61 5.58
C ALA A 64 -5.81 -2.34 4.55
N ALA A 65 -5.71 -1.18 3.92
CA ALA A 65 -6.52 -0.79 2.78
C ALA A 65 -5.58 -0.27 1.69
N VAL A 66 -5.53 -0.95 0.55
CA VAL A 66 -4.60 -0.64 -0.53
C VAL A 66 -5.34 -0.33 -1.84
N LEU A 67 -4.84 0.67 -2.57
CA LEU A 67 -5.51 1.29 -3.71
C LEU A 67 -4.57 1.44 -4.91
N GLY A 68 -5.05 1.04 -6.08
CA GLY A 68 -4.34 1.10 -7.35
C GLY A 68 -3.17 0.12 -7.41
N ALA A 69 -2.68 -0.19 -8.61
CA ALA A 69 -1.53 -1.07 -8.80
C ALA A 69 -0.44 -0.34 -9.60
N VAL A 70 0.78 -0.30 -9.06
CA VAL A 70 1.97 0.16 -9.81
C VAL A 70 2.69 -1.00 -10.49
N ALA A 71 2.54 -2.20 -9.95
CA ALA A 71 2.91 -3.45 -10.59
C ALA A 71 1.86 -4.51 -10.23
N ALA A 72 1.61 -5.44 -11.15
CA ALA A 72 0.68 -6.55 -10.97
C ALA A 72 1.41 -7.88 -11.22
N PHE A 73 1.00 -8.91 -10.48
CA PHE A 73 1.66 -10.21 -10.46
C PHE A 73 0.62 -11.31 -10.62
N SER A 74 0.86 -12.22 -11.56
CA SER A 74 -0.02 -13.35 -11.85
C SER A 74 0.28 -14.59 -11.01
N SER A 75 1.30 -14.55 -10.15
CA SER A 75 1.66 -15.62 -9.22
C SER A 75 2.45 -15.08 -8.03
N LEU A 76 2.38 -15.76 -6.90
CA LEU A 76 3.19 -15.44 -5.72
C LEU A 76 4.70 -15.53 -6.01
N GLU A 77 5.10 -16.44 -6.90
CA GLU A 77 6.50 -16.60 -7.32
C GLU A 77 7.04 -15.35 -8.01
N SER A 78 6.29 -14.80 -8.99
CA SER A 78 6.67 -13.56 -9.68
C SER A 78 6.73 -12.36 -8.73
N ALA A 79 5.81 -12.28 -7.78
CA ALA A 79 5.81 -11.27 -6.72
C ALA A 79 7.06 -11.39 -5.83
N GLN A 80 7.41 -12.60 -5.40
CA GLN A 80 8.59 -12.83 -4.58
C GLN A 80 9.90 -12.54 -5.35
N GLN A 81 9.97 -12.86 -6.64
CA GLN A 81 11.12 -12.51 -7.47
C GLN A 81 11.31 -11.00 -7.55
N PHE A 82 10.23 -10.24 -7.71
CA PHE A 82 10.26 -8.78 -7.68
C PHE A 82 10.77 -8.24 -6.34
N LEU A 83 10.29 -8.77 -5.21
CA LEU A 83 10.75 -8.34 -3.87
C LEU A 83 12.24 -8.61 -3.67
N ARG A 84 12.77 -9.75 -4.15
CA ARG A 84 14.19 -10.07 -4.06
C ARG A 84 15.10 -9.12 -4.85
N GLN A 85 14.58 -8.46 -5.88
CA GLN A 85 15.31 -7.42 -6.63
C GLN A 85 15.38 -6.08 -5.89
N HIS A 86 14.59 -5.92 -4.81
CA HIS A 86 14.48 -4.72 -3.99
C HIS A 86 14.77 -5.05 -2.52
N ASP A 87 15.86 -5.79 -2.27
CA ASP A 87 16.29 -6.23 -0.94
C ASP A 87 16.62 -5.06 0.02
N ASN A 88 16.90 -3.88 -0.53
CA ASN A 88 17.03 -2.62 0.19
C ASN A 88 15.72 -2.12 0.82
N HIS A 89 14.56 -2.72 0.50
CA HIS A 89 13.25 -2.44 1.07
C HIS A 89 12.61 -3.71 1.68
N PRO A 90 13.15 -4.23 2.80
CA PRO A 90 12.75 -5.52 3.37
C PRO A 90 11.30 -5.57 3.88
N ASP A 91 10.65 -4.43 4.04
CA ASP A 91 9.28 -4.28 4.50
C ASP A 91 8.29 -3.96 3.37
N LEU A 92 8.73 -4.01 2.11
CA LEU A 92 7.88 -3.87 0.93
C LEU A 92 6.88 -5.02 0.87
N ARG A 93 5.59 -4.68 0.69
CA ARG A 93 4.49 -5.64 0.70
C ARG A 93 3.81 -5.68 -0.67
N ILE A 94 3.52 -6.91 -1.10
CA ILE A 94 2.63 -7.19 -2.23
C ILE A 94 1.35 -7.78 -1.65
N TRP A 95 0.22 -7.28 -2.12
CA TRP A 95 -1.11 -7.61 -1.61
C TRP A 95 -1.93 -8.34 -2.68
N GLY A 96 -2.88 -9.17 -2.27
CA GLY A 96 -3.81 -9.79 -3.21
C GLY A 96 -4.16 -11.22 -2.85
N LEU A 97 -4.42 -12.02 -3.89
CA LEU A 97 -5.02 -13.33 -3.79
C LEU A 97 -4.17 -14.39 -4.50
N ASN A 98 -4.12 -15.59 -3.92
CA ASN A 98 -3.73 -16.80 -4.62
C ASN A 98 -4.99 -17.58 -4.97
N ALA A 99 -5.04 -18.14 -6.17
CA ALA A 99 -6.11 -19.04 -6.57
C ALA A 99 -5.98 -20.39 -5.84
N PHE A 100 -7.01 -21.23 -5.97
CA PHE A 100 -6.93 -22.62 -5.50
C PHE A 100 -5.82 -23.40 -6.21
N GLU A 101 -5.58 -23.11 -7.49
CA GLU A 101 -4.37 -23.51 -8.20
C GLU A 101 -3.23 -22.56 -7.82
N PRO A 102 -2.23 -23.01 -7.04
CA PRO A 102 -1.29 -22.13 -6.36
C PRO A 102 -0.32 -21.42 -7.30
N GLN A 103 -0.16 -21.89 -8.53
CA GLN A 103 0.64 -21.23 -9.56
C GLN A 103 -0.02 -19.96 -10.10
N ARG A 104 -1.30 -19.72 -9.78
CA ARG A 104 -2.06 -18.56 -10.24
C ARG A 104 -2.42 -17.64 -9.07
N GLY A 105 -2.28 -16.36 -9.30
CA GLY A 105 -2.62 -15.31 -8.35
C GLY A 105 -3.06 -14.03 -9.05
N ASN A 106 -3.59 -13.12 -8.26
CA ASN A 106 -3.85 -11.75 -8.64
C ASN A 106 -3.33 -10.88 -7.49
N LEU A 107 -2.08 -10.45 -7.62
CA LEU A 107 -1.39 -9.66 -6.61
C LEU A 107 -0.91 -8.34 -7.20
N LEU A 108 -0.65 -7.38 -6.33
CA LEU A 108 -0.28 -6.02 -6.71
C LEU A 108 0.72 -5.40 -5.72
N LEU A 109 1.65 -4.62 -6.27
CA LEU A 109 2.33 -3.58 -5.52
C LEU A 109 1.42 -2.34 -5.58
N PRO A 110 0.91 -1.82 -4.45
CA PRO A 110 -0.14 -0.81 -4.50
C PRO A 110 0.42 0.58 -4.79
N ARG A 111 -0.39 1.47 -5.37
CA ARG A 111 -0.02 2.90 -5.44
C ARG A 111 -0.04 3.51 -4.04
N LEU A 112 -1.13 3.28 -3.29
CA LEU A 112 -1.29 3.72 -1.90
C LEU A 112 -1.59 2.52 -0.99
N GLU A 113 -0.94 2.47 0.17
CA GLU A 113 -1.20 1.53 1.25
C GLU A 113 -1.48 2.32 2.53
N TRP A 114 -2.70 2.28 3.03
CA TRP A 114 -2.96 2.60 4.43
C TRP A 114 -2.81 1.30 5.24
N ARG A 115 -2.03 1.34 6.33
CA ARG A 115 -1.85 0.19 7.20
C ARG A 115 -1.83 0.62 8.66
N ARG A 116 -2.51 -0.15 9.51
CA ARG A 116 -2.49 -0.05 10.96
C ARG A 116 -1.93 -1.33 11.56
N CYS A 117 -1.00 -1.18 12.50
CA CYS A 117 -0.46 -2.26 13.34
C CYS A 117 -0.57 -1.82 14.79
N ALA A 118 -1.37 -2.56 15.57
CA ALA A 118 -1.81 -2.16 16.90
C ALA A 118 -2.36 -0.72 16.90
N GLY A 119 -1.72 0.17 17.63
CA GLY A 119 -2.08 1.59 17.76
C GLY A 119 -1.30 2.55 16.85
N VAL A 120 -0.58 2.04 15.84
CA VAL A 120 0.20 2.87 14.92
C VAL A 120 -0.31 2.66 13.50
N ALA A 121 -0.56 3.74 12.76
CA ALA A 121 -0.90 3.68 11.36
C ALA A 121 -0.01 4.56 10.49
N SER A 122 0.12 4.17 9.22
CA SER A 122 0.85 4.91 8.20
C SER A 122 0.08 4.92 6.88
N LEU A 123 0.28 6.00 6.11
CA LEU A 123 -0.08 6.06 4.70
C LEU A 123 1.19 6.01 3.87
N ARG A 124 1.36 4.93 3.13
CA ARG A 124 2.51 4.63 2.29
C ARG A 124 2.18 4.89 0.82
N LEU A 125 3.05 5.59 0.11
CA LEU A 125 2.99 5.81 -1.34
C LEU A 125 4.17 5.11 -2.01
N HIS A 126 3.91 4.31 -3.04
CA HIS A 126 4.95 3.68 -3.87
C HIS A 126 5.09 4.41 -5.21
N LEU A 127 6.32 4.69 -5.61
CA LEU A 127 6.70 5.10 -6.97
C LEU A 127 7.63 4.02 -7.53
N TYR A 128 7.28 3.49 -8.71
CA TYR A 128 8.01 2.47 -9.45
C TYR A 128 7.77 2.70 -10.94
#